data_AF-A0A951DUE5-F1
#
_entry.id   AF-A0A951DUE5-F1
#
_cell.length_a   1.000
_cell.length_b   1.000
_cell.length_c   1.000
_cell.angle_alpha   90.00
_cell.angle_beta   90.00
_cell.angle_gamma   90.00
#
_symmetry.space_group_name_H-M   'P 1'
#
loop_
_entity.id
_entity.type
_entity.pdbx_description
1 polymer ?
#
loop_
_entity_poly.entity_id
_entity_poly.type
_entity_poly.pdbx_seq_one_letter_code
_entity_poly.pdbx_strand_id
1 'polypeptide(L)'
;MTPWLSLIGIGEDGAEALSPAAKRLIECAELVVGGKRHLALAGNLPGEALAWPSPLTDAFPAILERRGRPVAVLASGDPYFHGVGSALAREIAPHEMICLPA
;
A
#
# COMPACT_ATOMS: atom_id res chain seq x y z
N MET A 1 5.80 18.74 -0.47
CA MET A 1 6.45 17.48 -0.05
C MET A 1 5.89 16.37 -0.92
N THR A 2 6.71 15.39 -1.29
CA THR A 2 6.24 14.23 -2.08
C THR A 2 5.61 13.21 -1.13
N PRO A 3 4.43 12.64 -1.44
CA PRO A 3 3.83 11.57 -0.64
C PRO A 3 4.79 10.40 -0.46
N TRP A 4 4.92 9.89 0.77
CA TRP A 4 5.76 8.73 1.07
C TRP A 4 4.95 7.44 1.16
N LEU A 5 3.65 7.54 1.48
CA LEU A 5 2.75 6.39 1.56
C LEU A 5 1.83 6.33 0.34
N SER A 6 1.88 5.22 -0.38
CA SER A 6 1.05 4.95 -1.55
C SER A 6 -0.01 3.91 -1.21
N LEU A 7 -1.28 4.26 -1.30
CA LEU A 7 -2.40 3.33 -1.21
C LEU A 7 -2.76 2.89 -2.62
N ILE A 8 -2.65 1.60 -2.91
CA ILE A 8 -2.78 1.06 -4.27
C ILE A 8 -3.84 -0.03 -4.28
N GLY A 9 -4.85 0.16 -5.12
CA GLY A 9 -5.80 -0.86 -5.47
C GLY A 9 -5.18 -1.92 -6.36
N ILE A 10 -5.41 -3.19 -6.06
CA ILE A 10 -5.05 -4.31 -6.93
C ILE A 10 -6.25 -5.25 -7.10
N GLY A 11 -6.61 -5.48 -8.36
CA GLY A 11 -7.67 -6.41 -8.77
C GLY A 11 -7.16 -7.84 -8.95
N GLU A 12 -8.05 -8.74 -9.37
CA GLU A 12 -7.72 -10.14 -9.62
C GLU A 12 -6.73 -10.35 -10.78
N ASP A 13 -6.72 -9.42 -11.75
CA ASP A 13 -5.76 -9.37 -12.85
C ASP A 13 -4.32 -9.01 -12.39
N GLY A 14 -4.16 -8.68 -11.10
CA GLY A 14 -2.88 -8.51 -10.44
C GLY A 14 -2.03 -7.38 -11.01
N ALA A 15 -0.71 -7.57 -10.98
CA ALA A 15 0.25 -6.56 -11.40
C ALA A 15 0.06 -6.11 -12.86
N GLU A 16 -0.41 -6.98 -13.76
CA GLU A 16 -0.51 -6.66 -15.19
C GLU A 16 -1.49 -5.52 -15.46
N ALA A 17 -2.62 -5.48 -14.73
CA ALA A 17 -3.64 -4.44 -14.85
C ALA A 17 -3.28 -3.11 -14.16
N LEU A 18 -2.21 -3.07 -13.36
CA LEU A 18 -1.80 -1.84 -12.68
C LEU A 18 -1.33 -0.77 -13.67
N SER A 19 -1.70 0.48 -13.38
CA SER A 19 -1.16 1.64 -14.11
C SER A 19 0.37 1.72 -13.98
N PRO A 20 1.08 2.34 -14.95
CA PRO A 20 2.53 2.55 -14.85
C PRO A 20 2.94 3.28 -13.56
N ALA A 21 2.11 4.22 -13.09
CA ALA A 21 2.35 4.94 -11.84
C ALA A 21 2.26 4.02 -10.61
N ALA A 22 1.25 3.16 -10.55
CA ALA A 22 1.10 2.18 -9.45
C ALA A 22 2.25 1.17 -9.43
N LYS A 23 2.61 0.61 -10.60
CA LYS A 23 3.77 -0.28 -10.75
C LYS A 23 5.05 0.37 -10.21
N ARG A 24 5.32 1.62 -10.62
CA ARG A 24 6.51 2.36 -10.19
C ARG A 24 6.54 2.60 -8.69
N LEU A 25 5.41 2.91 -8.06
CA LEU A 25 5.34 3.11 -6.62
C LEU A 25 5.60 1.82 -5.84
N ILE A 26 5.12 0.67 -6.33
CA ILE A 26 5.42 -0.64 -5.74
C ILE A 26 6.92 -0.97 -5.90
N GLU A 27 7.49 -0.73 -7.08
CA GLU A 27 8.92 -0.98 -7.34
C GLU A 27 9.86 -0.11 -6.51
N CYS A 28 9.44 1.13 -6.20
CA CYS A 28 10.20 2.04 -5.35
C CYS A 28 9.99 1.83 -3.86
N ALA A 29 8.96 1.06 -3.48
CA ALA A 29 8.59 0.88 -2.08
C ALA A 29 9.66 0.07 -1.34
N GLU A 30 10.12 0.61 -0.22
CA GLU A 30 11.02 -0.10 0.68
C GLU A 30 10.25 -1.10 1.56
N LEU A 31 8.95 -0.86 1.75
CA LEU A 31 8.01 -1.74 2.41
C LEU A 31 6.70 -1.81 1.61
N VAL A 32 6.23 -3.03 1.33
CA VAL A 32 4.95 -3.31 0.69
C VAL A 32 4.07 -4.08 1.67
N VAL A 33 2.96 -3.48 2.07
CA VAL A 33 2.02 -4.07 3.03
C VAL A 33 0.74 -4.47 2.32
N GLY A 34 0.19 -5.64 2.61
CA GLY A 34 -1.02 -6.08 1.94
C GLY A 34 -1.57 -7.39 2.47
N GLY A 35 -2.76 -7.78 2.00
CA GLY A 35 -3.24 -9.14 2.21
C GLY A 35 -2.33 -10.13 1.49
N LYS A 36 -2.15 -11.34 2.03
CA LYS A 36 -1.30 -12.39 1.40
C LYS A 36 -1.62 -12.58 -0.09
N ARG A 37 -2.90 -12.54 -0.45
CA ARG A 37 -3.37 -12.61 -1.85
C ARG A 37 -2.90 -11.40 -2.68
N HIS A 38 -3.00 -10.19 -2.16
CA HIS A 38 -2.56 -8.97 -2.87
C HIS A 38 -1.06 -8.94 -3.08
N LEU A 39 -0.28 -9.35 -2.07
CA LEU A 39 1.18 -9.46 -2.19
C LEU A 39 1.56 -10.48 -3.27
N ALA A 40 0.87 -11.63 -3.32
CA ALA A 40 1.09 -12.63 -4.36
C ALA A 40 0.73 -12.09 -5.77
N LEU A 41 -0.38 -11.34 -5.89
CA LEU A 41 -0.82 -10.73 -7.15
C LEU A 41 0.10 -9.61 -7.64
N ALA A 42 0.75 -8.89 -6.72
CA ALA A 42 1.74 -7.86 -7.07
C ALA A 42 3.06 -8.46 -7.60
N GLY A 43 3.29 -9.76 -7.39
CA GLY A 43 4.41 -10.47 -7.97
C GLY A 43 5.73 -10.14 -7.27
N ASN A 44 6.74 -9.76 -8.05
CA ASN A 44 8.08 -9.49 -7.53
C ASN A 44 8.13 -8.14 -6.82
N LEU A 45 8.37 -8.16 -5.51
CA LEU A 45 8.47 -6.98 -4.65
C LEU A 45 9.95 -6.79 -4.28
N PRO A 46 10.61 -5.70 -4.72
CA PRO A 46 12.02 -5.47 -4.42
C PRO A 46 12.28 -5.06 -2.97
N GLY A 47 11.28 -4.49 -2.30
CA GLY A 47 11.30 -4.13 -0.88
C GLY A 47 10.85 -5.25 0.05
N GLU A 48 10.82 -4.94 1.35
CA GLU A 48 10.25 -5.82 2.37
C GLU A 48 8.74 -6.02 2.12
N ALA A 49 8.24 -7.24 2.28
CA ALA A 49 6.82 -7.54 2.15
C ALA A 49 6.23 -7.92 3.51
N LEU A 50 5.19 -7.19 3.95
CA LEU A 50 4.50 -7.43 5.21
C LEU A 50 3.05 -7.82 4.93
N ALA A 51 2.70 -9.06 5.26
CA ALA A 51 1.31 -9.49 5.24
C ALA A 51 0.55 -8.82 6.40
N TRP A 52 -0.70 -8.40 6.17
CA TRP A 52 -1.54 -7.87 7.24
C TRP A 52 -1.65 -8.86 8.41
N PRO A 53 -1.37 -8.43 9.65
CA PRO A 53 -1.66 -9.20 10.84
C PRO A 53 -3.17 -9.18 11.15
N SER A 54 -3.56 -9.95 12.16
CA SER A 54 -4.90 -9.92 12.75
C SER A 54 -4.75 -9.61 14.24
N PRO A 55 -5.12 -8.41 14.71
CA PRO A 55 -5.77 -7.32 13.96
C PRO A 55 -4.83 -6.54 13.02
N LEU A 56 -5.40 -5.94 11.97
CA LEU A 56 -4.65 -5.21 10.92
C LEU A 56 -3.81 -4.04 11.49
N THR A 57 -4.32 -3.40 12.54
CA THR A 57 -3.69 -2.24 13.19
C THR A 57 -2.30 -2.55 13.75
N ASP A 58 -1.97 -3.82 13.99
CA ASP A 58 -0.65 -4.21 14.52
C ASP A 58 0.49 -3.94 13.52
N ALA A 59 0.17 -3.74 12.24
CA ALA A 59 1.15 -3.31 11.23
C ALA A 59 1.39 -1.79 11.20
N PHE A 60 0.55 -0.97 11.85
CA PHE A 60 0.65 0.49 11.76
C PHE A 60 1.96 1.04 12.34
N PRO A 61 2.48 0.56 13.48
CA PRO A 61 3.78 0.99 13.97
C PRO A 61 4.90 0.81 12.93
N ALA A 62 4.96 -0.35 12.26
CA ALA A 62 5.94 -0.64 11.23
C ALA A 62 5.81 0.29 10.00
N ILE A 63 4.58 0.66 9.62
CA ILE A 63 4.32 1.64 8.56
C ILE A 63 4.80 3.03 8.98
N LEU A 64 4.45 3.47 10.20
CA LEU A 64 4.77 4.81 10.71
C LEU A 64 6.27 5.00 10.95
N GLU A 65 7.01 3.96 11.31
CA GLU A 65 8.48 3.97 11.40
C GLU A 65 9.17 4.26 10.06
N ARG A 66 8.48 4.05 8.95
CA ARG A 66 8.97 4.34 7.59
C ARG A 66 8.55 5.74 7.09
N ARG A 67 7.96 6.59 7.94
CA ARG A 67 7.52 7.94 7.53
C ARG A 67 8.64 8.72 6.83
N GLY A 68 8.35 9.21 5.64
CA GLY A 68 9.34 9.88 4.77
C GLY A 68 10.14 8.95 3.85
N ARG A 69 10.00 7.62 3.98
CA ARG A 69 10.54 6.61 3.06
C ARG A 69 9.41 5.99 2.25
N PRO A 70 9.62 5.57 0.98
CA PRO A 70 8.56 5.02 0.16
C PRO A 70 7.95 3.74 0.76
N VAL A 71 6.63 3.76 0.97
CA VAL A 71 5.83 2.61 1.41
C VAL A 71 4.64 2.44 0.47
N ALA A 72 4.35 1.20 0.08
CA ALA A 72 3.14 0.85 -0.66
C ALA A 72 2.22 -0.01 0.20
N VAL A 73 0.93 0.30 0.19
CA VAL A 73 -0.12 -0.47 0.83
C VAL A 73 -1.09 -0.95 -0.24
N LEU A 74 -1.24 -2.28 -0.36
CA LEU A 74 -2.11 -2.92 -1.33
C LEU A 74 -3.48 -3.22 -0.73
N ALA A 75 -4.54 -2.72 -1.38
CA ALA A 75 -5.94 -2.93 -1.04
C ALA A 75 -6.70 -3.57 -2.20
N SER A 76 -7.86 -4.17 -1.91
CA SER A 76 -8.78 -4.62 -2.96
C SER A 76 -9.55 -3.43 -3.53
N GLY A 77 -9.47 -3.17 -4.83
CA GLY A 77 -10.26 -2.10 -5.46
C GLY A 77 -9.86 -0.71 -4.98
N ASP A 78 -10.78 0.01 -4.32
CA ASP A 78 -10.52 1.36 -3.79
C ASP A 78 -10.08 1.30 -2.30
N PRO A 79 -8.86 1.77 -1.96
CA PRO A 79 -8.38 1.83 -0.58
C PRO A 79 -9.27 2.58 0.42
N TYR A 80 -10.11 3.53 -0.03
CA TYR A 80 -11.02 4.30 0.83
C TYR A 80 -12.46 3.74 0.90
N PHE A 81 -12.82 2.77 0.05
CA PHE A 81 -14.14 2.16 0.08
C PHE A 81 -14.19 0.96 1.04
N HIS A 82 -14.56 1.20 2.31
CA HIS A 82 -14.49 0.23 3.40
C HIS A 82 -13.08 -0.36 3.65
N GLY A 83 -12.04 0.30 3.13
CA GLY A 83 -10.66 -0.20 3.12
C GLY A 83 -9.74 0.40 4.20
N VAL A 84 -8.47 -0.02 4.14
CA VAL A 84 -7.40 0.39 5.07
C VAL A 84 -7.08 1.89 5.01
N GLY A 85 -7.40 2.57 3.90
CA GLY A 85 -7.12 3.99 3.71
C GLY A 85 -7.75 4.88 4.78
N SER A 86 -9.01 4.61 5.15
CA SER A 86 -9.70 5.36 6.21
C SER A 86 -9.09 5.16 7.59
N ALA A 87 -8.46 4.00 7.84
CA ALA A 87 -7.76 3.73 9.09
C ALA A 87 -6.42 4.46 9.15
N LEU A 88 -5.64 4.45 8.04
CA LEU A 88 -4.36 5.15 7.94
C LEU A 88 -4.52 6.68 7.94
N ALA A 89 -5.61 7.20 7.37
CA ALA A 89 -5.90 8.63 7.34
C ALA A 89 -6.18 9.25 8.72
N ARG A 90 -6.35 8.44 9.77
CA ARG A 90 -6.41 8.92 11.16
C ARG A 90 -5.04 9.23 11.74
N GLU A 91 -4.00 8.59 11.22
CA GLU A 91 -2.63 8.66 11.73
C GLU A 91 -1.69 9.51 10.84
N ILE A 92 -2.00 9.60 9.55
CA ILE A 92 -1.13 10.18 8.51
C ILE A 92 -1.87 11.31 7.80
N ALA A 93 -1.19 12.45 7.60
CA ALA A 93 -1.82 13.60 6.98
C ALA A 93 -2.08 13.35 5.48
N PRO A 94 -3.17 13.89 4.89
CA PRO A 94 -3.50 13.63 3.49
C PRO A 94 -2.40 13.99 2.49
N HIS A 95 -1.60 15.02 2.76
CA HIS A 95 -0.51 15.45 1.88
C HIS A 95 0.70 14.52 1.87
N GLU A 96 0.75 13.55 2.79
CA GLU A 96 1.78 12.52 2.87
C GLU A 96 1.38 11.22 2.16
N MET A 97 0.12 11.13 1.74
CA MET A 97 -0.45 9.96 1.11
C MET A 97 -0.84 10.26 -0.33
N ILE A 98 -0.76 9.23 -1.17
CA ILE A 98 -1.40 9.20 -2.49
C ILE A 98 -2.24 7.93 -2.58
N CYS A 99 -3.37 8.01 -3.29
CA CYS A 99 -4.25 6.87 -3.49
C CYS A 99 -4.47 6.64 -4.99
N LEU A 100 -4.21 5.41 -5.44
CA LEU A 100 -4.43 4.94 -6.80
C LEU A 100 -5.36 3.72 -6.74
N PRO A 101 -6.69 3.87 -6.94
CA PRO A 101 -7.61 2.73 -6.98
C PRO A 101 -7.37 1.85 -8.21
N ALA A 102 -7.85 0.60 -8.17
CA ALA A 102 -7.85 -0.32 -9.30
C ALA A 102 -8.89 0.04 -10.36
#